data_AF-A0A934KZL3-F1
#
_entry.id   AF-A0A934KZL3-F1
#
_cell.length_a   1.000
_cell.length_b   1.000
_cell.length_c   1.000
_cell.angle_alpha   90.00
_cell.angle_beta   90.00
_cell.angle_gamma   90.00
#
_symmetry.space_group_name_H-M   'P 1'
#
loop_
_entity.id
_entity.type
_entity.pdbx_description
1 polymer ?
#
loop_
_entity_poly.entity_id
_entity_poly.type
_entity_poly.pdbx_seq_one_letter_code
_entity_poly.pdbx_strand_id
1 'polypeptide(L)'
;MTRPGSPGTPFPRSGGDVRFLLQQGLAAQRAGQYPQAEQIFRAAIKADRAYADAHAYLAGALAAQSRFDAALESIDKAIKLDDKNPSHHATKGNLLFAQNKFRAARPCFERMVRLDPRSSLGWFNLGVCCEKLLDAAASAAAYEKAIELDPRAARAMHNLAMLRMNEKRIEETQRLLDAALAVAPGMPELWNGAGTLARLRNDSQRAIHCYEKAIALAPRMAGLRLNLGQVLREAGRSEEAVAAYEAAVRIEPRFHSARIPLCLTKTFTEPDDHVRWLEQAAADPQNAGVPEDELWFAVSKVRGDLGDAGGSFQALLRGNAARRATIRWSIDDARAQFAAIRRRWDRATVERLRGRGDPDPGMIFVLGMPRSNTSMTEQILATHPRVFGAGELYEVETIVRRHPELADPALALDERILREGAAEYLAAVRPLAPHSERIVDKCPGNFLQLGAIAAMLPNAKIVHCIRDARDNCWSIFRQTFAGDQPFAATLVGFRRSRVARGLPAVPRDGSDRAHGEHASGQAAAVPHLGGGMATTRGRARAVVRSARAALIGRGPPQRAAQAFKSALSASLRSASRCEIR
;
A
#
# COMPACT_ATOMS: atom_id res chain seq x y z
N MET A 1 -91.62 -15.59 2.78
CA MET A 1 -91.99 -15.77 1.36
C MET A 1 -91.77 -14.42 0.68
N THR A 2 -91.04 -14.24 -0.43
CA THR A 2 -90.38 -15.16 -1.39
C THR A 2 -89.22 -14.43 -2.11
N ARG A 3 -88.22 -15.18 -2.61
CA ARG A 3 -87.11 -14.74 -3.52
C ARG A 3 -87.54 -14.85 -5.01
N PRO A 4 -86.79 -14.44 -6.08
CA PRO A 4 -85.33 -14.22 -6.25
C PRO A 4 -84.98 -12.77 -6.74
N GLY A 5 -83.81 -12.41 -7.31
CA GLY A 5 -82.60 -13.15 -7.76
C GLY A 5 -81.40 -12.23 -8.12
N SER A 6 -80.39 -12.72 -8.86
CA SER A 6 -79.17 -11.99 -9.27
C SER A 6 -78.95 -12.01 -10.80
N PRO A 7 -78.16 -11.06 -11.36
CA PRO A 7 -76.74 -11.32 -11.62
C PRO A 7 -75.85 -10.16 -11.13
N GLY A 8 -74.65 -10.37 -10.60
CA GLY A 8 -73.58 -11.15 -11.23
C GLY A 8 -72.59 -10.22 -11.95
N THR A 9 -72.02 -9.24 -11.23
CA THR A 9 -70.94 -8.40 -11.78
C THR A 9 -69.71 -9.25 -12.10
N PRO A 10 -69.11 -9.12 -13.29
CA PRO A 10 -68.10 -10.06 -13.76
C PRO A 10 -66.81 -9.96 -12.94
N PHE A 11 -66.28 -11.12 -12.54
CA PHE A 11 -64.92 -11.22 -12.01
C PHE A 11 -63.93 -10.64 -13.05
N PRO A 12 -63.13 -9.62 -12.70
CA PRO A 12 -62.02 -9.23 -13.55
C PRO A 12 -61.00 -10.37 -13.58
N ARG A 13 -60.39 -10.61 -14.75
CA ARG A 13 -59.42 -11.68 -15.00
C ARG A 13 -58.30 -11.63 -13.94
N SER A 14 -58.04 -12.75 -13.28
CA SER A 14 -57.19 -12.86 -12.06
C SER A 14 -55.82 -12.15 -12.14
N GLY A 15 -55.18 -12.13 -13.30
CA GLY A 15 -53.90 -11.44 -13.49
C GLY A 15 -53.93 -9.90 -13.39
N GLY A 16 -55.11 -9.27 -13.44
CA GLY A 16 -55.25 -7.81 -13.29
C GLY A 16 -55.09 -7.33 -11.85
N ASP A 17 -55.73 -8.03 -10.92
CA ASP A 17 -55.75 -7.70 -9.48
C ASP A 17 -54.35 -7.91 -8.85
N VAL A 18 -53.71 -9.04 -9.16
CA VAL A 18 -52.34 -9.34 -8.70
C VAL A 18 -51.35 -8.26 -9.12
N ARG A 19 -51.35 -7.83 -10.39
CA ARG A 19 -50.42 -6.79 -10.88
C ARG A 19 -50.64 -5.44 -10.19
N PHE A 20 -51.89 -5.08 -9.90
CA PHE A 20 -52.23 -3.87 -9.15
C PHE A 20 -51.73 -3.93 -7.70
N LEU A 21 -51.92 -5.07 -7.02
CA LEU A 21 -51.34 -5.31 -5.70
C LEU A 21 -49.81 -5.23 -5.71
N LEU A 22 -49.13 -5.80 -6.72
CA LEU A 22 -47.67 -5.69 -6.83
C LEU A 22 -47.21 -4.24 -7.00
N GLN A 23 -47.91 -3.43 -7.80
CA GLN A 23 -47.59 -2.00 -7.94
C GLN A 23 -47.75 -1.23 -6.61
N GLN A 24 -48.81 -1.51 -5.85
CA GLN A 24 -49.00 -0.93 -4.51
C GLN A 24 -47.91 -1.37 -3.53
N GLY A 25 -47.58 -2.66 -3.48
CA GLY A 25 -46.52 -3.18 -2.61
C GLY A 25 -45.15 -2.57 -2.95
N LEU A 26 -44.85 -2.40 -4.25
CA LEU A 26 -43.64 -1.71 -4.73
C LEU A 26 -43.65 -0.20 -4.44
N ALA A 27 -44.82 0.43 -4.33
CA ALA A 27 -44.91 1.83 -3.88
C ALA A 27 -44.63 1.93 -2.36
N ALA A 28 -45.26 1.08 -1.55
CA ALA A 28 -45.00 0.99 -0.11
C ALA A 28 -43.53 0.67 0.20
N GLN A 29 -42.91 -0.25 -0.54
CA GLN A 29 -41.49 -0.59 -0.40
C GLN A 29 -40.58 0.60 -0.78
N ARG A 30 -40.91 1.38 -1.82
CA ARG A 30 -40.19 2.63 -2.15
C ARG A 30 -40.38 3.73 -1.10
N ALA A 31 -41.50 3.73 -0.39
CA ALA A 31 -41.75 4.60 0.76
C ALA A 31 -41.14 4.09 2.08
N GLY A 32 -40.40 2.97 2.08
CA GLY A 32 -39.82 2.37 3.29
C GLY A 32 -40.83 1.65 4.20
N GLN A 33 -42.09 1.52 3.79
CA GLN A 33 -43.18 0.92 4.55
C GLN A 33 -43.16 -0.62 4.43
N TYR A 34 -42.04 -1.25 4.79
CA TYR A 34 -41.80 -2.67 4.54
C TYR A 34 -42.83 -3.64 5.15
N PRO A 35 -43.37 -3.43 6.37
CA PRO A 35 -44.43 -4.29 6.91
C PRO A 35 -45.74 -4.20 6.09
N GLN A 36 -46.08 -3.03 5.56
CA GLN A 36 -47.25 -2.83 4.70
C GLN A 36 -47.02 -3.47 3.32
N ALA A 37 -45.82 -3.30 2.75
CA ALA A 37 -45.43 -3.97 1.51
C ALA A 37 -45.53 -5.50 1.63
N GLU A 38 -45.06 -6.08 2.75
CA GLU A 38 -45.22 -7.51 3.05
C GLU A 38 -46.68 -7.95 3.09
N GLN A 39 -47.57 -7.19 3.74
CA GLN A 39 -49.01 -7.51 3.77
C GLN A 39 -49.61 -7.51 2.35
N ILE A 40 -49.27 -6.51 1.54
CA ILE A 40 -49.75 -6.40 0.16
C ILE A 40 -49.22 -7.55 -0.73
N PHE A 41 -47.94 -7.90 -0.62
CA PHE A 41 -47.38 -9.03 -1.39
C PHE A 41 -47.96 -10.38 -0.93
N ARG A 42 -48.26 -10.55 0.36
CA ARG A 42 -48.99 -11.73 0.87
C ARG A 42 -50.43 -11.78 0.33
N ALA A 43 -51.09 -10.64 0.16
CA ALA A 43 -52.41 -10.57 -0.50
C ALA A 43 -52.31 -10.95 -1.99
N ALA A 44 -51.28 -10.47 -2.71
CA ALA A 44 -51.02 -10.86 -4.10
C ALA A 44 -50.79 -12.37 -4.25
N ILE A 45 -49.99 -12.99 -3.37
CA ILE A 45 -49.78 -14.45 -3.32
C ILE A 45 -51.05 -15.23 -2.96
N LYS A 46 -51.97 -14.62 -2.18
CA LYS A 46 -53.27 -15.22 -1.87
C LYS A 46 -54.22 -15.19 -3.08
N ALA A 47 -54.17 -14.13 -3.88
CA ALA A 47 -54.95 -13.97 -5.11
C ALA A 47 -54.43 -14.90 -6.24
N ASP A 48 -53.11 -15.04 -6.38
CA ASP A 48 -52.48 -16.03 -7.25
C ASP A 48 -51.21 -16.61 -6.60
N ARG A 49 -51.28 -17.89 -6.24
CA ARG A 49 -50.18 -18.63 -5.61
C ARG A 49 -49.05 -18.95 -6.58
N ALA A 50 -49.33 -19.01 -7.88
CA ALA A 50 -48.37 -19.35 -8.93
C ALA A 50 -47.61 -18.13 -9.48
N TYR A 51 -48.01 -16.91 -9.10
CA TYR A 51 -47.36 -15.68 -9.55
C TYR A 51 -45.97 -15.50 -8.91
N ALA A 52 -44.93 -15.99 -9.60
CA ALA A 52 -43.58 -16.10 -9.07
C ALA A 52 -43.00 -14.78 -8.54
N ASP A 53 -43.16 -13.67 -9.27
CA ASP A 53 -42.64 -12.36 -8.86
C ASP A 53 -43.19 -11.91 -7.51
N ALA A 54 -44.42 -12.30 -7.14
CA ALA A 54 -45.04 -11.91 -5.87
C ALA A 54 -44.26 -12.48 -4.66
N HIS A 55 -43.74 -13.70 -4.80
CA HIS A 55 -42.85 -14.33 -3.81
C HIS A 55 -41.45 -13.68 -3.81
N ALA A 56 -40.97 -13.19 -4.96
CA ALA A 56 -39.70 -12.47 -5.05
C ALA A 56 -39.76 -11.06 -4.43
N TYR A 57 -40.84 -10.31 -4.66
CA TYR A 57 -41.08 -9.02 -4.02
C TYR A 57 -41.32 -9.16 -2.51
N LEU A 58 -42.03 -10.20 -2.07
CA LEU A 58 -42.12 -10.55 -0.65
C LEU A 58 -40.73 -10.83 -0.04
N ALA A 59 -39.84 -11.52 -0.75
CA ALA A 59 -38.46 -11.73 -0.28
C ALA A 59 -37.72 -10.40 -0.07
N GLY A 60 -37.86 -9.45 -0.99
CA GLY A 60 -37.30 -8.10 -0.85
C GLY A 60 -37.83 -7.34 0.38
N ALA A 61 -39.15 -7.35 0.60
CA ALA A 61 -39.78 -6.71 1.76
C ALA A 61 -39.39 -7.37 3.10
N LEU A 62 -39.21 -8.69 3.13
CA LEU A 62 -38.72 -9.42 4.31
C LEU A 62 -37.25 -9.09 4.61
N ALA A 63 -36.41 -9.01 3.58
CA ALA A 63 -34.99 -8.70 3.73
C ALA A 63 -34.74 -7.26 4.22
N ALA A 64 -35.56 -6.31 3.78
CA ALA A 64 -35.53 -4.93 4.28
C ALA A 64 -35.91 -4.83 5.77
N GLN A 65 -36.61 -5.83 6.31
CA GLN A 65 -36.89 -6.01 7.75
C GLN A 65 -35.85 -6.91 8.45
N SER A 66 -34.72 -7.20 7.81
CA SER A 66 -33.67 -8.14 8.27
C SER A 66 -34.14 -9.59 8.52
N ARG A 67 -35.31 -9.98 8.02
CA ARG A 67 -35.87 -11.34 8.14
C ARG A 67 -35.33 -12.27 7.04
N PHE A 68 -34.01 -12.41 7.00
CA PHE A 68 -33.29 -13.01 5.87
C PHE A 68 -33.68 -14.47 5.58
N ASP A 69 -33.92 -15.31 6.59
CA ASP A 69 -34.24 -16.73 6.34
C ASP A 69 -35.65 -16.88 5.74
N ALA A 70 -36.62 -16.11 6.21
CA ALA A 70 -37.95 -16.02 5.59
C ALA A 70 -37.88 -15.42 4.17
N ALA A 71 -36.95 -14.49 3.92
CA ALA A 71 -36.69 -13.97 2.57
C ALA A 71 -36.12 -15.04 1.65
N LEU A 72 -35.19 -15.88 2.13
CA LEU A 72 -34.63 -17.02 1.40
C LEU A 72 -35.70 -18.07 1.08
N GLU A 73 -36.57 -18.41 2.03
CA GLU A 73 -37.72 -19.29 1.75
C GLU A 73 -38.67 -18.72 0.68
N SER A 74 -38.89 -17.40 0.69
CA SER A 74 -39.77 -16.72 -0.25
C SER A 74 -39.17 -16.69 -1.66
N ILE A 75 -37.87 -16.37 -1.80
CA ILE A 75 -37.22 -16.38 -3.11
C ILE A 75 -37.04 -17.81 -3.65
N ASP A 76 -36.87 -18.82 -2.80
CA ASP A 76 -36.84 -20.22 -3.22
C ASP A 76 -38.21 -20.71 -3.72
N LYS A 77 -39.32 -20.13 -3.25
CA LYS A 77 -40.66 -20.35 -3.84
C LYS A 77 -40.76 -19.68 -5.21
N ALA A 78 -40.27 -18.45 -5.36
CA ALA A 78 -40.22 -17.77 -6.66
C ALA A 78 -39.41 -18.56 -7.70
N ILE A 79 -38.20 -19.04 -7.36
CA ILE A 79 -37.34 -19.83 -8.25
C ILE A 79 -37.97 -21.20 -8.59
N LYS A 80 -38.74 -21.81 -7.68
CA LYS A 80 -39.48 -23.05 -7.97
C LYS A 80 -40.65 -22.86 -8.92
N LEU A 81 -41.26 -21.66 -8.93
CA LEU A 81 -42.36 -21.31 -9.83
C LEU A 81 -41.86 -20.84 -11.20
N ASP A 82 -40.77 -20.07 -11.22
CA ASP A 82 -40.07 -19.64 -12.44
C ASP A 82 -38.56 -19.56 -12.18
N ASP A 83 -37.84 -20.55 -12.71
CA ASP A 83 -36.38 -20.66 -12.62
C ASP A 83 -35.64 -19.90 -13.74
N LYS A 84 -36.38 -19.33 -14.71
CA LYS A 84 -35.84 -18.65 -15.90
C LYS A 84 -35.79 -17.13 -15.76
N ASN A 85 -36.53 -16.54 -14.81
CA ASN A 85 -36.41 -15.13 -14.50
C ASN A 85 -35.05 -14.82 -13.82
N PRO A 86 -34.15 -14.02 -14.46
CA PRO A 86 -32.84 -13.70 -13.89
C PRO A 86 -32.92 -12.90 -12.59
N SER A 87 -33.98 -12.09 -12.41
CA SER A 87 -34.17 -11.27 -11.20
C SER A 87 -34.44 -12.10 -9.94
N HIS A 88 -34.97 -13.32 -10.08
CA HIS A 88 -35.13 -14.24 -8.94
C HIS A 88 -33.77 -14.69 -8.40
N HIS A 89 -32.88 -15.12 -9.30
CA HIS A 89 -31.52 -15.52 -8.95
C HIS A 89 -30.68 -14.33 -8.48
N ALA A 90 -30.85 -13.15 -9.07
CA ALA A 90 -30.24 -11.91 -8.60
C ALA A 90 -30.63 -11.59 -7.14
N THR A 91 -31.93 -11.70 -6.82
CA THR A 91 -32.44 -11.46 -5.47
C THR A 91 -31.87 -12.47 -4.48
N LYS A 92 -31.89 -13.77 -4.79
CA LYS A 92 -31.28 -14.81 -3.93
C LYS A 92 -29.78 -14.59 -3.73
N GLY A 93 -29.05 -14.25 -4.80
CA GLY A 93 -27.63 -13.91 -4.75
C GLY A 93 -27.36 -12.74 -3.82
N ASN A 94 -28.14 -11.65 -3.93
CA ASN A 94 -28.02 -10.47 -3.07
C ASN A 94 -28.31 -10.77 -1.58
N LEU A 95 -29.32 -11.61 -1.27
CA LEU A 95 -29.61 -12.03 0.10
C LEU A 95 -28.45 -12.83 0.71
N LEU A 96 -27.91 -13.80 -0.04
CA LEU A 96 -26.76 -14.59 0.39
C LEU A 96 -25.50 -13.72 0.53
N PHE A 97 -25.30 -12.76 -0.38
CA PHE A 97 -24.21 -11.80 -0.32
C PHE A 97 -24.29 -10.90 0.93
N ALA A 98 -25.48 -10.38 1.27
CA ALA A 98 -25.71 -9.59 2.47
C ALA A 98 -25.46 -10.38 3.78
N GLN A 99 -25.63 -11.71 3.75
CA GLN A 99 -25.26 -12.62 4.83
C GLN A 99 -23.77 -13.05 4.80
N ASN A 100 -22.92 -12.45 3.95
CA ASN A 100 -21.53 -12.86 3.68
C ASN A 100 -21.36 -14.31 3.17
N LYS A 101 -22.43 -14.96 2.69
CA LYS A 101 -22.43 -16.33 2.16
C LYS A 101 -21.98 -16.37 0.69
N PHE A 102 -20.83 -15.75 0.38
CA PHE A 102 -20.37 -15.52 -1.00
C PHE A 102 -20.27 -16.80 -1.85
N ARG A 103 -19.83 -17.92 -1.26
CA ARG A 103 -19.76 -19.23 -1.95
C ARG A 103 -21.13 -19.73 -2.43
N ALA A 104 -22.19 -19.43 -1.68
CA ALA A 104 -23.56 -19.77 -2.06
C ALA A 104 -24.19 -18.71 -2.98
N ALA A 105 -23.76 -17.44 -2.89
CA ALA A 105 -24.22 -16.37 -3.76
C ALA A 105 -23.72 -16.51 -5.22
N ARG A 106 -22.47 -16.95 -5.42
CA ARG A 106 -21.84 -17.09 -6.75
C ARG A 106 -22.71 -17.88 -7.76
N PRO A 107 -23.17 -19.12 -7.51
CA PRO A 107 -23.99 -19.86 -8.47
C PRO A 107 -25.32 -19.17 -8.82
N CYS A 108 -25.86 -18.32 -7.92
CA CYS A 108 -27.05 -17.51 -8.22
C CYS A 108 -26.71 -16.40 -9.23
N PHE A 109 -25.61 -15.66 -9.04
CA PHE A 109 -25.18 -14.65 -10.01
C PHE A 109 -24.72 -15.28 -11.34
N GLU A 110 -24.05 -16.43 -11.31
CA GLU A 110 -23.76 -17.20 -12.52
C GLU A 110 -25.04 -17.62 -13.27
N ARG A 111 -26.10 -18.05 -12.56
CA ARG A 111 -27.39 -18.38 -13.17
C ARG A 111 -28.07 -17.14 -13.74
N MET A 112 -27.99 -16.00 -13.05
CA MET A 112 -28.48 -14.70 -13.54
C MET A 112 -27.84 -14.34 -14.89
N VAL A 113 -26.50 -14.34 -15.01
CA VAL A 113 -25.82 -13.96 -16.27
C VAL A 113 -25.95 -15.03 -17.37
N ARG A 114 -26.24 -16.30 -17.04
CA ARG A 114 -26.61 -17.31 -18.03
C ARG A 114 -28.02 -17.12 -18.58
N LEU A 115 -28.94 -16.55 -17.79
CA LEU A 115 -30.32 -16.28 -18.19
C LEU A 115 -30.47 -14.92 -18.92
N ASP A 116 -29.72 -13.90 -18.48
CA ASP A 116 -29.57 -12.63 -19.20
C ASP A 116 -28.08 -12.29 -19.38
N PRO A 117 -27.46 -12.77 -20.47
CA PRO A 117 -26.05 -12.47 -20.79
C PRO A 117 -25.79 -11.00 -21.12
N ARG A 118 -26.83 -10.17 -21.33
CA ARG A 118 -26.70 -8.73 -21.65
C ARG A 118 -26.82 -7.84 -20.42
N SER A 119 -27.06 -8.40 -19.23
CA SER A 119 -27.15 -7.65 -17.98
C SER A 119 -25.78 -7.16 -17.49
N SER A 120 -25.38 -5.92 -17.83
CA SER A 120 -24.17 -5.31 -17.25
C SER A 120 -24.18 -5.36 -15.71
N LEU A 121 -25.34 -5.09 -15.08
CA LEU A 121 -25.52 -5.21 -13.63
C LEU A 121 -25.33 -6.65 -13.12
N GLY A 122 -25.77 -7.66 -13.86
CA GLY A 122 -25.55 -9.06 -13.52
C GLY A 122 -24.07 -9.44 -13.52
N TRP A 123 -23.35 -9.03 -14.56
CA TRP A 123 -21.90 -9.21 -14.65
C TRP A 123 -21.14 -8.44 -13.57
N PHE A 124 -21.54 -7.21 -13.24
CA PHE A 124 -21.00 -6.45 -12.11
C PHE A 124 -21.19 -7.19 -10.77
N ASN A 125 -22.41 -7.69 -10.49
CA ASN A 125 -22.70 -8.41 -9.25
C ASN A 125 -21.90 -9.73 -9.14
N LEU A 126 -21.73 -10.45 -10.26
CA LEU A 126 -20.85 -11.61 -10.33
C LEU A 126 -19.38 -11.22 -10.05
N GLY A 127 -18.90 -10.13 -10.65
CA GLY A 127 -17.54 -9.62 -10.43
C GLY A 127 -17.27 -9.30 -8.96
N VAL A 128 -18.21 -8.60 -8.29
CA VAL A 128 -18.14 -8.30 -6.85
C VAL A 128 -18.17 -9.60 -6.02
N CYS A 129 -18.96 -10.60 -6.42
CA CYS A 129 -19.00 -11.87 -5.72
C CYS A 129 -17.69 -12.67 -5.84
N CYS A 130 -17.06 -12.67 -7.01
CA CYS A 130 -15.75 -13.30 -7.24
C CYS A 130 -14.63 -12.58 -6.47
N GLU A 131 -14.68 -11.24 -6.39
CA GLU A 131 -13.76 -10.43 -5.58
C GLU A 131 -13.79 -10.84 -4.09
N LYS A 132 -14.98 -11.00 -3.50
CA LYS A 132 -15.14 -11.48 -2.11
C LYS A 132 -14.75 -12.95 -1.91
N LEU A 133 -14.57 -13.70 -2.99
CA LEU A 133 -14.02 -15.06 -2.97
C LEU A 133 -12.51 -15.11 -3.26
N LEU A 134 -11.86 -13.94 -3.42
CA LEU A 134 -10.45 -13.78 -3.79
C LEU A 134 -10.11 -14.37 -5.18
N ASP A 135 -11.11 -14.56 -6.04
CA ASP A 135 -10.94 -14.99 -7.43
C ASP A 135 -10.79 -13.77 -8.33
N ALA A 136 -9.57 -13.20 -8.33
CA ALA A 136 -9.26 -11.98 -9.07
C ALA A 136 -9.45 -12.14 -10.60
N ALA A 137 -9.20 -13.34 -11.14
CA ALA A 137 -9.33 -13.62 -12.57
C ALA A 137 -10.81 -13.63 -12.99
N ALA A 138 -11.68 -14.38 -12.30
CA ALA A 138 -13.11 -14.38 -12.58
C ALA A 138 -13.76 -13.03 -12.28
N SER A 139 -13.27 -12.30 -11.26
CA SER A 139 -13.74 -10.95 -10.93
C SER A 139 -13.43 -9.96 -12.07
N ALA A 140 -12.19 -9.94 -12.55
CA ALA A 140 -11.77 -9.05 -13.63
C ALA A 140 -12.54 -9.32 -14.92
N ALA A 141 -12.66 -10.58 -15.34
CA ALA A 141 -13.39 -10.96 -16.55
C ALA A 141 -14.88 -10.56 -16.48
N ALA A 142 -15.51 -10.66 -15.30
CA ALA A 142 -16.88 -10.23 -15.10
C ALA A 142 -17.03 -8.69 -15.12
N TYR A 143 -16.08 -7.93 -14.56
CA TYR A 143 -16.07 -6.48 -14.67
C TYR A 143 -15.81 -6.00 -16.11
N GLU A 144 -14.89 -6.64 -16.84
CA GLU A 144 -14.65 -6.38 -18.27
C GLU A 144 -15.92 -6.58 -19.09
N LYS A 145 -16.65 -7.69 -18.85
CA LYS A 145 -17.95 -7.93 -19.51
C LYS A 145 -19.02 -6.92 -19.14
N ALA A 146 -19.05 -6.45 -17.89
CA ALA A 146 -19.98 -5.39 -17.47
C ALA A 146 -19.69 -4.05 -18.19
N ILE A 147 -18.41 -3.71 -18.40
CA ILE A 147 -17.97 -2.49 -19.11
C ILE A 147 -18.22 -2.60 -20.63
N GLU A 148 -18.03 -3.79 -21.22
CA GLU A 148 -18.37 -4.05 -22.63
C GLU A 148 -19.86 -3.82 -22.91
N LEU A 149 -20.73 -4.27 -22.00
CA LEU A 149 -22.18 -4.17 -22.11
C LEU A 149 -22.72 -2.77 -21.75
N ASP A 150 -22.05 -2.07 -20.84
CA ASP A 150 -22.34 -0.68 -20.50
C ASP A 150 -21.04 0.13 -20.30
N PRO A 151 -20.60 0.88 -21.32
CA PRO A 151 -19.46 1.80 -21.21
C PRO A 151 -19.65 2.93 -20.20
N ARG A 152 -20.80 3.06 -19.53
CA ARG A 152 -21.04 3.97 -18.41
C ARG A 152 -20.98 3.30 -17.03
N ALA A 153 -20.63 2.02 -16.94
CA ALA A 153 -20.50 1.28 -15.69
C ALA A 153 -19.28 1.70 -14.84
N ALA A 154 -19.25 2.96 -14.37
CA ALA A 154 -18.11 3.56 -13.65
C ALA A 154 -17.71 2.78 -12.38
N ARG A 155 -18.64 2.09 -11.71
CA ARG A 155 -18.35 1.18 -10.59
C ARG A 155 -17.59 -0.08 -11.02
N ALA A 156 -17.91 -0.65 -12.18
CA ALA A 156 -17.16 -1.78 -12.74
C ALA A 156 -15.76 -1.33 -13.18
N MET A 157 -15.66 -0.16 -13.83
CA MET A 157 -14.37 0.46 -14.19
C MET A 157 -13.48 0.70 -12.96
N HIS A 158 -14.06 1.23 -11.86
CA HIS A 158 -13.35 1.43 -10.61
C HIS A 158 -12.81 0.12 -10.02
N ASN A 159 -13.67 -0.88 -9.87
CA ASN A 159 -13.27 -2.14 -9.24
C ASN A 159 -12.22 -2.87 -10.10
N LEU A 160 -12.38 -2.85 -11.43
CA LEU A 160 -11.36 -3.37 -12.36
C LEU A 160 -10.05 -2.59 -12.25
N ALA A 161 -10.09 -1.25 -12.15
CA ALA A 161 -8.88 -0.45 -11.94
C ALA A 161 -8.16 -0.83 -10.64
N MET A 162 -8.90 -1.06 -9.54
CA MET A 162 -8.30 -1.49 -8.27
C MET A 162 -7.65 -2.88 -8.37
N LEU A 163 -8.25 -3.83 -9.12
CA LEU A 163 -7.61 -5.12 -9.42
C LEU A 163 -6.33 -4.94 -10.25
N ARG A 164 -6.39 -4.16 -11.34
CA ARG A 164 -5.23 -3.86 -12.21
C ARG A 164 -4.12 -3.12 -11.47
N MET A 165 -4.46 -2.27 -10.49
CA MET A 165 -3.49 -1.60 -9.62
C MET A 165 -2.77 -2.58 -8.70
N ASN A 166 -3.48 -3.56 -8.12
CA ASN A 166 -2.88 -4.63 -7.32
C ASN A 166 -1.97 -5.54 -8.17
N GLU A 167 -2.32 -5.77 -9.44
CA GLU A 167 -1.48 -6.45 -10.44
C GLU A 167 -0.31 -5.59 -10.97
N LYS A 168 -0.14 -4.35 -10.47
CA LYS A 168 0.85 -3.35 -10.92
C LYS A 168 0.72 -2.94 -12.40
N ARG A 169 -0.46 -3.08 -13.02
CA ARG A 169 -0.76 -2.61 -14.38
C ARG A 169 -1.18 -1.14 -14.37
N ILE A 170 -0.20 -0.26 -14.18
CA ILE A 170 -0.40 1.17 -13.88
C ILE A 170 -1.10 1.91 -15.04
N GLU A 171 -0.82 1.53 -16.29
CA GLU A 171 -1.36 2.17 -17.52
C GLU A 171 -2.81 1.77 -17.80
N GLU A 172 -3.16 0.51 -17.52
CA GLU A 172 -4.54 0.04 -17.55
C GLU A 172 -5.36 0.71 -16.44
N THR A 173 -4.80 0.79 -15.23
CA THR A 173 -5.41 1.48 -14.07
C THR A 173 -5.71 2.94 -14.40
N GLN A 174 -4.76 3.68 -14.99
CA GLN A 174 -4.96 5.07 -15.40
C GLN A 174 -6.13 5.21 -16.39
N ARG A 175 -6.14 4.42 -17.47
CA ARG A 175 -7.18 4.48 -18.50
C ARG A 175 -8.57 4.19 -17.95
N LEU A 176 -8.69 3.20 -17.05
CA LEU A 176 -9.96 2.85 -16.42
C LEU A 176 -10.47 3.94 -15.46
N LEU A 177 -9.58 4.55 -14.67
CA LEU A 177 -9.96 5.65 -13.77
C LEU A 177 -10.33 6.92 -14.53
N ASP A 178 -9.61 7.27 -15.61
CA ASP A 178 -9.94 8.44 -16.45
C ASP A 178 -11.30 8.24 -17.16
N ALA A 179 -11.56 7.05 -17.71
CA ALA A 179 -12.85 6.72 -18.31
C ALA A 179 -14.00 6.79 -17.28
N ALA A 180 -13.78 6.25 -16.07
CA ALA A 180 -14.78 6.31 -14.99
C ALA A 180 -15.04 7.77 -14.55
N LEU A 181 -13.99 8.58 -14.39
CA LEU A 181 -14.10 9.99 -14.00
C LEU A 181 -14.79 10.84 -15.07
N ALA A 182 -14.61 10.52 -16.35
CA ALA A 182 -15.32 11.19 -17.45
C ALA A 182 -16.84 10.93 -17.42
N VAL A 183 -17.27 9.75 -16.95
CA VAL A 183 -18.69 9.37 -16.86
C VAL A 183 -19.33 9.80 -15.53
N ALA A 184 -18.63 9.62 -14.41
CA ALA A 184 -19.20 9.77 -13.07
C ALA A 184 -18.29 10.59 -12.11
N PRO A 185 -17.95 11.86 -12.45
CA PRO A 185 -17.01 12.67 -11.67
C PRO A 185 -17.46 12.98 -10.23
N GLY A 186 -18.73 12.73 -9.89
CA GLY A 186 -19.28 12.87 -8.54
C GLY A 186 -19.04 11.68 -7.61
N MET A 187 -18.43 10.58 -8.07
CA MET A 187 -18.10 9.42 -7.22
C MET A 187 -16.79 9.64 -6.43
N PRO A 188 -16.81 9.67 -5.09
CA PRO A 188 -15.61 9.89 -4.27
C PRO A 188 -14.58 8.76 -4.41
N GLU A 189 -15.02 7.53 -4.69
CA GLU A 189 -14.16 6.36 -4.83
C GLU A 189 -13.21 6.49 -6.03
N LEU A 190 -13.65 7.13 -7.11
CA LEU A 190 -12.84 7.37 -8.31
C LEU A 190 -11.69 8.33 -8.01
N TRP A 191 -11.98 9.43 -7.32
CA TRP A 191 -10.97 10.40 -6.88
C TRP A 191 -10.00 9.78 -5.85
N ASN A 192 -10.49 8.93 -4.94
CA ASN A 192 -9.64 8.17 -4.03
C ASN A 192 -8.72 7.18 -4.78
N GLY A 193 -9.23 6.49 -5.80
CA GLY A 193 -8.44 5.62 -6.68
C GLY A 193 -7.37 6.39 -7.44
N ALA A 194 -7.74 7.53 -8.04
CA ALA A 194 -6.81 8.41 -8.75
C ALA A 194 -5.70 8.97 -7.82
N GLY A 195 -6.06 9.34 -6.58
CA GLY A 195 -5.08 9.76 -5.57
C GLY A 195 -4.13 8.63 -5.15
N THR A 196 -4.65 7.40 -5.07
CA THR A 196 -3.85 6.20 -4.77
C THR A 196 -2.86 5.89 -5.91
N LEU A 197 -3.32 5.96 -7.16
CA LEU A 197 -2.47 5.78 -8.34
C LEU A 197 -1.39 6.87 -8.46
N ALA A 198 -1.74 8.13 -8.19
CA ALA A 198 -0.78 9.22 -8.16
C ALA A 198 0.30 9.03 -7.08
N ARG A 199 -0.11 8.59 -5.87
CA ARG A 199 0.83 8.25 -4.78
C ARG A 199 1.77 7.10 -5.17
N LEU A 200 1.26 6.06 -5.84
CA LEU A 200 2.10 4.96 -6.36
C LEU A 200 3.11 5.41 -7.41
N ARG A 201 2.82 6.49 -8.17
CA ARG A 201 3.77 7.14 -9.10
C ARG A 201 4.67 8.19 -8.42
N ASN A 202 4.66 8.29 -7.09
CA ASN A 202 5.33 9.33 -6.31
C ASN A 202 4.87 10.78 -6.62
N ASP A 203 3.77 10.97 -7.36
CA ASP A 203 3.18 12.27 -7.65
C ASP A 203 2.32 12.73 -6.45
N SER A 204 3.02 13.21 -5.42
CA SER A 204 2.40 13.64 -4.17
C SER A 204 1.45 14.83 -4.35
N GLN A 205 1.71 15.72 -5.32
CA GLN A 205 0.86 16.89 -5.56
C GLN A 205 -0.49 16.49 -6.16
N ARG A 206 -0.48 15.66 -7.21
CA ARG A 206 -1.72 15.13 -7.80
C ARG A 206 -2.47 14.24 -6.82
N ALA A 207 -1.77 13.44 -6.02
CA ALA A 207 -2.36 12.60 -5.00
C ALA A 207 -3.15 13.42 -3.96
N ILE A 208 -2.54 14.48 -3.41
CA ILE A 208 -3.20 15.41 -2.49
C ILE A 208 -4.46 16.01 -3.12
N HIS A 209 -4.35 16.57 -4.33
CA HIS A 209 -5.50 17.15 -5.05
C HIS A 209 -6.65 16.15 -5.23
N CYS A 210 -6.34 14.91 -5.63
CA CYS A 210 -7.36 13.87 -5.81
C CYS A 210 -8.01 13.48 -4.48
N TYR A 211 -7.27 13.36 -3.37
CA TYR A 211 -7.87 13.10 -2.07
C TYR A 211 -8.72 14.28 -1.54
N GLU A 212 -8.31 15.52 -1.78
CA GLU A 212 -9.11 16.71 -1.47
C GLU A 212 -10.45 16.70 -2.22
N LYS A 213 -10.45 16.35 -3.52
CA LYS A 213 -11.69 16.15 -4.31
C LYS A 213 -12.57 15.03 -3.74
N ALA A 214 -11.99 13.89 -3.36
CA ALA A 214 -12.73 12.80 -2.73
C ALA A 214 -13.36 13.24 -1.39
N ILE A 215 -12.62 13.98 -0.55
CA ILE A 215 -13.09 14.50 0.74
C ILE A 215 -14.20 15.53 0.56
N ALA A 216 -14.14 16.38 -0.46
CA ALA A 216 -15.20 17.35 -0.78
C ALA A 216 -16.52 16.66 -1.17
N LEU A 217 -16.46 15.52 -1.87
CA LEU A 217 -17.62 14.71 -2.24
C LEU A 217 -18.15 13.86 -1.07
N ALA A 218 -17.26 13.36 -0.20
CA ALA A 218 -17.63 12.49 0.93
C ALA A 218 -16.97 12.92 2.25
N PRO A 219 -17.39 14.06 2.84
CA PRO A 219 -16.69 14.68 3.97
C PRO A 219 -16.76 13.86 5.28
N ARG A 220 -17.59 12.81 5.36
CA ARG A 220 -17.72 11.89 6.50
C ARG A 220 -17.00 10.55 6.33
N MET A 221 -16.21 10.34 5.28
CA MET A 221 -15.40 9.12 5.13
C MET A 221 -14.01 9.32 5.78
N ALA A 222 -13.76 8.66 6.92
CA ALA A 222 -12.50 8.77 7.66
C ALA A 222 -11.28 8.27 6.85
N GLY A 223 -11.45 7.18 6.08
CA GLY A 223 -10.40 6.60 5.25
C GLY A 223 -9.79 7.55 4.21
N LEU A 224 -10.56 8.50 3.67
CA LEU A 224 -10.05 9.49 2.71
C LEU A 224 -9.03 10.44 3.37
N ARG A 225 -9.26 10.78 4.64
CA ARG A 225 -8.34 11.64 5.42
C ARG A 225 -7.11 10.88 5.91
N LEU A 226 -7.22 9.58 6.19
CA LEU A 226 -6.07 8.70 6.39
C LEU A 226 -5.16 8.70 5.14
N ASN A 227 -5.75 8.52 3.95
CA ASN A 227 -4.99 8.52 2.70
C ASN A 227 -4.32 9.87 2.41
N LEU A 228 -5.04 10.99 2.66
CA LEU A 228 -4.47 12.34 2.57
C LEU A 228 -3.32 12.54 3.57
N GLY A 229 -3.50 12.16 4.84
CA GLY A 229 -2.45 12.29 5.84
C GLY A 229 -1.19 11.47 5.52
N GLN A 230 -1.36 10.27 4.96
CA GLN A 230 -0.24 9.45 4.49
C GLN A 230 0.61 10.18 3.44
N VAL A 231 -0.03 10.72 2.38
CA VAL A 231 0.73 11.41 1.32
C VAL A 231 1.27 12.78 1.76
N LEU A 232 0.59 13.50 2.67
CA LEU A 232 1.13 14.72 3.28
C LEU A 232 2.40 14.42 4.08
N ARG A 233 2.41 13.33 4.87
CA ARG A 233 3.59 12.87 5.62
C ARG A 233 4.74 12.46 4.70
N GLU A 234 4.44 11.75 3.61
CA GLU A 234 5.42 11.37 2.57
C GLU A 234 6.02 12.60 1.86
N ALA A 235 5.21 13.64 1.63
CA ALA A 235 5.64 14.94 1.12
C ALA A 235 6.35 15.84 2.16
N GLY A 236 6.54 15.36 3.41
CA GLY A 236 7.18 16.11 4.50
C GLY A 236 6.30 17.18 5.17
N ARG A 237 5.01 17.26 4.81
CA ARG A 237 4.00 18.20 5.36
C ARG A 237 3.40 17.63 6.65
N SER A 238 4.25 17.40 7.66
CA SER A 238 3.90 16.64 8.87
C SER A 238 2.77 17.26 9.70
N GLU A 239 2.71 18.58 9.83
CA GLU A 239 1.66 19.27 10.60
C GLU A 239 0.28 19.06 9.97
N GLU A 240 0.19 19.19 8.64
CA GLU A 240 -1.04 18.96 7.88
C GLU A 240 -1.43 17.47 7.87
N ALA A 241 -0.45 16.57 7.87
CA ALA A 241 -0.70 15.14 8.03
C ALA A 241 -1.35 14.81 9.38
N VAL A 242 -0.85 15.40 10.48
CA VAL A 242 -1.45 15.27 11.81
C VAL A 242 -2.88 15.80 11.82
N ALA A 243 -3.12 17.00 11.29
CA ALA A 243 -4.46 17.58 11.19
C ALA A 243 -5.44 16.70 10.39
N ALA A 244 -4.97 16.06 9.31
CA ALA A 244 -5.75 15.11 8.52
C ALA A 244 -6.10 13.84 9.33
N TYR A 245 -5.13 13.26 10.05
CA TYR A 245 -5.37 12.10 10.91
C TYR A 245 -6.30 12.43 12.10
N GLU A 246 -6.12 13.56 12.78
CA GLU A 246 -7.00 14.04 13.85
C GLU A 246 -8.42 14.27 13.34
N ALA A 247 -8.59 14.75 12.10
CA ALA A 247 -9.91 14.85 11.47
C ALA A 247 -10.51 13.48 11.09
N ALA A 248 -9.69 12.47 10.75
CA ALA A 248 -10.17 11.10 10.56
C ALA A 248 -10.66 10.48 11.88
N VAL A 249 -9.89 10.60 12.96
CA VAL A 249 -10.25 10.09 14.30
C VAL A 249 -11.48 10.81 14.89
N ARG A 250 -11.67 12.10 14.60
CA ARG A 250 -12.90 12.83 15.00
C ARG A 250 -14.17 12.34 14.29
N ILE A 251 -14.05 11.88 13.04
CA ILE A 251 -15.19 11.33 12.27
C ILE A 251 -15.55 9.94 12.77
N GLU A 252 -14.53 9.12 13.03
CA GLU A 252 -14.72 7.75 13.49
C GLU A 252 -13.75 7.46 14.65
N PRO A 253 -14.17 7.64 15.92
CA PRO A 253 -13.29 7.49 17.09
C PRO A 253 -12.67 6.11 17.29
N ARG A 254 -13.25 5.08 16.67
CA ARG A 254 -12.76 3.69 16.63
C ARG A 254 -11.91 3.37 15.38
N PHE A 255 -11.60 4.36 14.54
CA PHE A 255 -10.75 4.19 13.36
C PHE A 255 -9.27 4.17 13.75
N HIS A 256 -8.86 3.11 14.46
CA HIS A 256 -7.51 2.95 15.01
C HIS A 256 -6.42 3.01 13.93
N SER A 257 -6.74 2.65 12.68
CA SER A 257 -5.89 2.78 11.48
C SER A 257 -5.40 4.21 11.19
N ALA A 258 -6.10 5.25 11.65
CA ALA A 258 -5.62 6.63 11.58
C ALA A 258 -4.84 7.08 12.84
N ARG A 259 -5.11 6.45 13.98
CA ARG A 259 -4.53 6.82 15.28
C ARG A 259 -3.07 6.39 15.41
N ILE A 260 -2.68 5.25 14.83
CA ILE A 260 -1.28 4.79 14.77
C ILE A 260 -0.41 5.73 13.91
N PRO A 261 -0.73 6.06 12.64
CA PRO A 261 0.00 7.06 11.86
C PRO A 261 0.08 8.44 12.51
N LEU A 262 -0.98 8.86 13.21
CA LEU A 262 -0.99 10.10 14.02
C LEU A 262 0.12 10.05 15.08
N CYS A 263 0.12 9.04 15.96
CA CYS A 263 1.12 8.91 17.02
C CYS A 263 2.55 8.79 16.47
N LEU A 264 2.73 8.15 15.30
CA LEU A 264 4.02 8.06 14.63
C LEU A 264 4.48 9.39 13.99
N THR A 265 3.60 10.37 13.80
CA THR A 265 3.89 11.64 13.10
C THR A 265 3.91 12.85 14.04
N LYS A 266 2.90 12.99 14.92
CA LYS A 266 2.78 14.09 15.90
C LYS A 266 3.87 13.98 16.96
N THR A 267 4.67 15.04 17.19
CA THR A 267 5.60 15.08 18.32
C THR A 267 4.84 15.37 19.61
N PHE A 268 5.09 14.60 20.67
CA PHE A 268 4.44 14.77 21.97
C PHE A 268 5.37 15.43 22.98
N THR A 269 4.90 16.47 23.66
CA THR A 269 5.59 17.08 24.83
C THR A 269 4.90 16.75 26.15
N GLU A 270 3.63 16.33 26.08
CA GLU A 270 2.79 15.94 27.22
C GLU A 270 1.76 14.87 26.79
N PRO A 271 1.19 14.07 27.71
CA PRO A 271 0.19 13.06 27.39
C PRO A 271 -1.18 13.64 27.01
N ASP A 272 -1.65 13.31 25.80
CA ASP A 272 -3.00 13.64 25.32
C ASP A 272 -3.92 12.38 25.19
N ASP A 273 -5.11 12.55 24.62
CA ASP A 273 -6.07 11.44 24.42
C ASP A 273 -5.61 10.39 23.39
N HIS A 274 -4.60 10.68 22.57
CA HIS A 274 -3.96 9.68 21.72
C HIS A 274 -2.93 8.87 22.51
N VAL A 275 -2.17 9.52 23.41
CA VAL A 275 -1.27 8.84 24.36
C VAL A 275 -2.05 7.91 25.29
N ARG A 276 -3.12 8.39 25.94
CA ARG A 276 -3.96 7.58 26.85
C ARG A 276 -4.56 6.35 26.16
N TRP A 277 -5.06 6.52 24.93
CA TRP A 277 -5.56 5.39 24.14
C TRP A 277 -4.44 4.38 23.81
N LEU A 278 -3.24 4.87 23.49
CA LEU A 278 -2.11 4.03 23.13
C LEU A 278 -1.59 3.22 24.34
N GLU A 279 -1.64 3.80 25.54
CA GLU A 279 -1.34 3.09 26.79
C GLU A 279 -2.38 2.01 27.11
N GLN A 280 -3.67 2.29 26.90
CA GLN A 280 -4.74 1.29 27.03
C GLN A 280 -4.59 0.15 26.01
N ALA A 281 -4.31 0.48 24.74
CA ALA A 281 -4.04 -0.50 23.70
C ALA A 281 -2.78 -1.35 24.00
N ALA A 282 -1.75 -0.76 24.60
CA ALA A 282 -0.53 -1.47 25.02
C ALA A 282 -0.73 -2.38 26.25
N ALA A 283 -1.78 -2.17 27.04
CA ALA A 283 -2.15 -3.04 28.15
C ALA A 283 -2.88 -4.31 27.69
N ASP A 284 -3.61 -4.25 26.58
CA ASP A 284 -4.23 -5.42 25.91
C ASP A 284 -3.98 -5.38 24.38
N PRO A 285 -2.76 -5.73 23.92
CA PRO A 285 -2.40 -5.66 22.49
C PRO A 285 -3.24 -6.58 21.59
N GLN A 286 -3.76 -7.68 22.13
CA GLN A 286 -4.51 -8.67 21.35
C GLN A 286 -5.90 -8.14 20.98
N ASN A 287 -6.50 -7.31 21.83
CA ASN A 287 -7.81 -6.70 21.59
C ASN A 287 -7.73 -5.23 21.12
N ALA A 288 -6.52 -4.70 20.88
CA ALA A 288 -6.30 -3.30 20.47
C ALA A 288 -6.85 -2.93 19.08
N GLY A 289 -7.24 -3.91 18.25
CA GLY A 289 -7.81 -3.68 16.91
C GLY A 289 -6.80 -3.16 15.87
N VAL A 290 -5.50 -3.31 16.13
CA VAL A 290 -4.38 -2.91 15.26
C VAL A 290 -3.28 -3.98 15.26
N PRO A 291 -2.39 -4.04 14.25
CA PRO A 291 -1.24 -4.92 14.28
C PRO A 291 -0.33 -4.65 15.49
N GLU A 292 0.10 -5.69 16.18
CA GLU A 292 0.89 -5.56 17.41
C GLU A 292 2.26 -4.90 17.16
N ASP A 293 2.89 -5.15 16.01
CA ASP A 293 4.15 -4.50 15.63
C ASP A 293 3.96 -2.98 15.49
N GLU A 294 2.96 -2.56 14.72
CA GLU A 294 2.62 -1.14 14.51
C GLU A 294 2.26 -0.43 15.83
N LEU A 295 1.50 -1.10 16.71
CA LEU A 295 1.16 -0.61 18.05
C LEU A 295 2.43 -0.33 18.87
N TRP A 296 3.34 -1.31 18.98
CA TRP A 296 4.55 -1.14 19.78
C TRP A 296 5.54 -0.13 19.17
N PHE A 297 5.59 0.03 17.84
CA PHE A 297 6.34 1.12 17.21
C PHE A 297 5.76 2.50 17.59
N ALA A 298 4.44 2.67 17.60
CA ALA A 298 3.80 3.89 18.08
C ALA A 298 4.08 4.13 19.58
N VAL A 299 3.95 3.11 20.44
CA VAL A 299 4.26 3.20 21.89
C VAL A 299 5.72 3.63 22.10
N SER A 300 6.67 3.04 21.37
CA SER A 300 8.08 3.45 21.41
C SER A 300 8.26 4.93 21.08
N LYS A 301 7.61 5.39 20.01
CA LYS A 301 7.73 6.75 19.51
C LYS A 301 7.22 7.75 20.55
N VAL A 302 6.01 7.54 21.06
CA VAL A 302 5.39 8.39 22.08
C VAL A 302 6.19 8.40 23.38
N ARG A 303 6.67 7.26 23.88
CA ARG A 303 7.52 7.21 25.07
C ARG A 303 8.84 7.94 24.88
N GLY A 304 9.47 7.80 23.71
CA GLY A 304 10.72 8.47 23.39
C GLY A 304 10.57 10.00 23.31
N ASP A 305 9.46 10.48 22.74
CA ASP A 305 9.08 11.90 22.72
C ASP A 305 8.87 12.45 24.15
N LEU A 306 8.18 11.69 25.01
CA LEU A 306 7.93 12.02 26.42
C LEU A 306 9.13 11.79 27.36
N GLY A 307 10.31 11.46 26.82
CA GLY A 307 11.56 11.29 27.59
C GLY A 307 11.78 9.91 28.25
N ASP A 308 10.82 8.99 28.17
CA ASP A 308 10.98 7.61 28.63
C ASP A 308 11.79 6.78 27.61
N ALA A 309 13.10 7.01 27.60
CA ALA A 309 14.03 6.25 26.75
C ALA A 309 14.05 4.75 27.06
N GLY A 310 13.81 4.36 28.33
CA GLY A 310 13.84 2.97 28.77
C GLY A 310 12.63 2.18 28.27
N GLY A 311 11.42 2.66 28.56
CA GLY A 311 10.18 2.05 28.08
C GLY A 311 9.97 2.23 26.58
N SER A 312 10.58 3.24 25.95
CA SER A 312 10.68 3.35 24.49
C SER A 312 11.49 2.18 23.91
N PHE A 313 12.69 1.89 24.44
CA PHE A 313 13.50 0.77 23.97
C PHE A 313 12.82 -0.59 24.19
N GLN A 314 12.13 -0.78 25.33
CA GLN A 314 11.35 -1.99 25.58
C GLN A 314 10.18 -2.17 24.57
N ALA A 315 9.50 -1.08 24.20
CA ALA A 315 8.48 -1.11 23.17
C ALA A 315 9.07 -1.47 21.79
N LEU A 316 10.25 -0.96 21.41
CA LEU A 316 10.95 -1.38 20.19
C LEU A 316 11.26 -2.88 20.18
N LEU A 317 11.72 -3.44 21.30
CA LEU A 317 11.99 -4.88 21.40
C LEU A 317 10.72 -5.70 21.15
N ARG A 318 9.57 -5.30 21.72
CA ARG A 318 8.27 -5.96 21.50
C ARG A 318 7.80 -5.83 20.05
N GLY A 319 7.80 -4.63 19.49
CA GLY A 319 7.34 -4.41 18.10
C GLY A 319 8.19 -5.14 17.07
N ASN A 320 9.51 -5.14 17.24
CA ASN A 320 10.41 -5.92 16.39
C ASN A 320 10.27 -7.43 16.61
N ALA A 321 9.96 -7.91 17.82
CA ALA A 321 9.69 -9.34 18.07
C ALA A 321 8.38 -9.79 17.38
N ALA A 322 7.30 -9.02 17.50
CA ALA A 322 6.04 -9.26 16.80
C ALA A 322 6.25 -9.28 15.27
N ARG A 323 6.96 -8.27 14.73
CA ARG A 323 7.37 -8.22 13.32
C ARG A 323 8.22 -9.43 12.90
N ARG A 324 9.15 -9.86 13.75
CA ARG A 324 10.04 -10.98 13.46
C ARG A 324 9.29 -12.32 13.34
N ALA A 325 8.19 -12.48 14.09
CA ALA A 325 7.34 -13.66 14.06
C ALA A 325 6.61 -13.86 12.72
N THR A 326 6.33 -12.77 11.97
CA THR A 326 5.66 -12.83 10.66
C THR A 326 6.62 -13.00 9.47
N ILE A 327 7.93 -12.96 9.71
CA ILE A 327 8.97 -12.94 8.66
C ILE A 327 9.72 -14.27 8.62
N ARG A 328 9.80 -14.91 7.44
CA ARG A 328 10.66 -16.08 7.22
C ARG A 328 11.98 -15.65 6.57
N TRP A 329 13.03 -15.54 7.39
CA TRP A 329 14.37 -15.10 6.95
C TRP A 329 15.48 -15.67 7.84
N SER A 330 16.65 -15.90 7.23
CA SER A 330 17.91 -16.24 7.92
C SER A 330 19.05 -15.34 7.47
N ILE A 331 19.94 -15.00 8.42
CA ILE A 331 21.20 -14.32 8.13
C ILE A 331 22.13 -15.18 7.27
N ASP A 332 21.99 -16.51 7.34
CA ASP A 332 22.84 -17.43 6.57
C ASP A 332 22.36 -17.58 5.12
N ASP A 333 21.04 -17.53 4.87
CA ASP A 333 20.48 -17.42 3.52
C ASP A 333 20.96 -16.13 2.84
N ALA A 334 20.91 -15.00 3.57
CA ALA A 334 21.42 -13.72 3.08
C ALA A 334 22.93 -13.81 2.77
N ARG A 335 23.75 -14.41 3.64
CA ARG A 335 25.18 -14.64 3.37
C ARG A 335 25.41 -15.50 2.13
N ALA A 336 24.65 -16.58 1.96
CA ALA A 336 24.72 -17.45 0.80
C ALA A 336 24.36 -16.69 -0.49
N GLN A 337 23.32 -15.86 -0.46
CA GLN A 337 22.95 -14.97 -1.56
C GLN A 337 24.07 -14.00 -1.94
N PHE A 338 24.65 -13.28 -0.96
CA PHE A 338 25.77 -12.37 -1.21
C PHE A 338 27.02 -13.10 -1.75
N ALA A 339 27.30 -14.31 -1.27
CA ALA A 339 28.39 -15.14 -1.78
C ALA A 339 28.13 -15.60 -3.22
N ALA A 340 26.90 -15.99 -3.56
CA ALA A 340 26.51 -16.36 -4.92
C ALA A 340 26.62 -15.19 -5.90
N ILE A 341 26.13 -13.99 -5.54
CA ILE A 341 26.27 -12.77 -6.33
C ILE A 341 27.75 -12.48 -6.62
N ARG A 342 28.61 -12.52 -5.58
CA ARG A 342 30.06 -12.29 -5.72
C ARG A 342 30.79 -13.33 -6.57
N ARG A 343 30.28 -14.57 -6.64
CA ARG A 343 30.83 -15.63 -7.49
C ARG A 343 30.44 -15.47 -8.96
N ARG A 344 29.19 -15.05 -9.21
CA ARG A 344 28.64 -14.80 -10.56
C ARG A 344 29.21 -13.54 -11.20
N TRP A 345 29.35 -12.49 -10.40
CA TRP A 345 29.87 -11.19 -10.80
C TRP A 345 31.30 -11.01 -10.30
N ASP A 346 32.16 -11.92 -10.72
CA ASP A 346 33.58 -11.87 -10.44
C ASP A 346 34.33 -10.87 -11.36
N ARG A 347 35.63 -10.70 -11.11
CA ARG A 347 36.44 -9.75 -11.87
C ARG A 347 36.54 -10.11 -13.36
N ALA A 348 36.70 -11.40 -13.67
CA ALA A 348 36.83 -11.86 -15.05
C ALA A 348 35.55 -11.63 -15.85
N THR A 349 34.38 -11.86 -15.23
CA THR A 349 33.06 -11.60 -15.85
C THR A 349 32.85 -10.12 -16.12
N VAL A 350 33.17 -9.25 -15.16
CA VAL A 350 33.06 -7.79 -15.35
C VAL A 350 34.03 -7.27 -16.41
N GLU A 351 35.24 -7.84 -16.51
CA GLU A 351 36.21 -7.48 -17.55
C GLU A 351 35.78 -8.00 -18.94
N ARG A 352 35.24 -9.22 -19.04
CA ARG A 352 34.70 -9.82 -20.29
C ARG A 352 33.55 -9.02 -20.91
N LEU A 353 32.67 -8.48 -20.06
CA LEU A 353 31.43 -7.79 -20.47
C LEU A 353 31.59 -6.27 -20.58
N ARG A 354 32.75 -5.71 -20.21
CA ARG A 354 32.99 -4.26 -20.19
C ARG A 354 32.72 -3.62 -21.55
N GLY A 355 31.86 -2.61 -21.58
CA GLY A 355 31.57 -1.83 -22.78
C GLY A 355 30.61 -2.48 -23.79
N ARG A 356 30.06 -3.66 -23.49
CA ARG A 356 29.08 -4.36 -24.37
C ARG A 356 27.64 -3.85 -24.21
N GLY A 357 27.33 -3.18 -23.10
CA GLY A 357 26.03 -2.54 -22.88
C GLY A 357 25.83 -1.23 -23.65
N ASP A 358 24.79 -0.50 -23.26
CA ASP A 358 24.50 0.82 -23.81
C ASP A 358 25.43 1.90 -23.21
N PRO A 359 26.10 2.72 -24.04
CA PRO A 359 27.01 3.75 -23.57
C PRO A 359 26.31 5.01 -22.99
N ASP A 360 25.00 5.00 -22.75
CA ASP A 360 24.26 6.11 -22.16
C ASP A 360 24.97 6.66 -20.90
N PRO A 361 25.42 7.93 -20.92
CA PRO A 361 26.15 8.50 -19.81
C PRO A 361 25.24 9.11 -18.75
N GLY A 362 23.92 9.15 -18.96
CA GLY A 362 22.98 9.95 -18.18
C GLY A 362 22.64 9.39 -16.80
N MET A 363 22.75 8.08 -16.61
CA MET A 363 22.29 7.44 -15.37
C MET A 363 23.26 7.60 -14.20
N ILE A 364 22.70 7.86 -13.02
CA ILE A 364 23.40 7.88 -11.72
C ILE A 364 22.64 6.97 -10.76
N PHE A 365 23.27 5.93 -10.25
CA PHE A 365 22.68 5.03 -9.25
C PHE A 365 23.19 5.41 -7.85
N VAL A 366 22.27 5.70 -6.92
CA VAL A 366 22.56 6.00 -5.51
C VAL A 366 22.09 4.83 -4.65
N LEU A 367 23.05 4.03 -4.19
CA LEU A 367 22.81 2.75 -3.53
C LEU A 367 23.49 2.63 -2.15
N GLY A 368 23.10 1.62 -1.39
CA GLY A 368 23.63 1.32 -0.06
C GLY A 368 22.59 0.65 0.84
N MET A 369 22.89 0.54 2.14
CA MET A 369 21.87 0.09 3.10
C MET A 369 20.75 1.13 3.24
N PRO A 370 19.50 0.72 3.50
CA PRO A 370 18.48 1.64 3.99
C PRO A 370 19.00 2.48 5.16
N ARG A 371 18.62 3.76 5.20
CA ARG A 371 19.09 4.75 6.21
C ARG A 371 20.58 5.15 6.14
N SER A 372 21.32 4.79 5.08
CA SER A 372 22.70 5.26 4.86
C SER A 372 22.84 6.66 4.21
N ASN A 373 21.78 7.47 4.23
CA ASN A 373 21.67 8.81 3.62
C ASN A 373 21.53 8.86 2.08
N THR A 374 21.09 7.77 1.43
CA THR A 374 20.80 7.73 -0.03
C THR A 374 19.85 8.85 -0.48
N SER A 375 18.71 9.06 0.19
CA SER A 375 17.77 10.15 -0.16
C SER A 375 18.37 11.55 0.01
N MET A 376 19.23 11.79 1.00
CA MET A 376 19.91 13.08 1.17
C MET A 376 20.90 13.30 0.02
N THR A 377 21.63 12.25 -0.39
CA THR A 377 22.53 12.28 -1.54
C THR A 377 21.79 12.60 -2.84
N GLU A 378 20.64 11.95 -3.09
CA GLU A 378 19.76 12.28 -4.22
C GLU A 378 19.26 13.72 -4.17
N GLN A 379 18.74 14.18 -3.04
CA GLN A 379 18.26 15.56 -2.88
C GLN A 379 19.38 16.58 -3.19
N ILE A 380 20.61 16.33 -2.74
CA ILE A 380 21.78 17.17 -3.07
C ILE A 380 22.05 17.18 -4.58
N LEU A 381 22.02 16.01 -5.23
CA LEU A 381 22.22 15.90 -6.69
C LEU A 381 21.10 16.62 -7.47
N ALA A 382 19.85 16.44 -7.07
CA ALA A 382 18.66 17.04 -7.69
C ALA A 382 18.56 18.57 -7.49
N THR A 383 19.39 19.19 -6.63
CA THR A 383 19.52 20.67 -6.63
C THR A 383 20.13 21.24 -7.92
N HIS A 384 20.63 20.38 -8.80
CA HIS A 384 21.23 20.78 -10.06
C HIS A 384 20.20 20.81 -11.21
N PRO A 385 20.04 21.90 -11.97
CA PRO A 385 19.00 22.04 -13.02
C PRO A 385 19.18 21.14 -14.26
N ARG A 386 20.19 20.25 -14.27
CA ARG A 386 20.42 19.23 -15.32
C ARG A 386 20.31 17.80 -14.76
N VAL A 387 19.91 17.66 -13.49
CA VAL A 387 19.84 16.40 -12.75
C VAL A 387 18.43 16.24 -12.16
N PHE A 388 17.75 15.16 -12.52
CA PHE A 388 16.46 14.78 -11.96
C PHE A 388 16.63 13.67 -10.91
N GLY A 389 15.96 13.79 -9.76
CA GLY A 389 15.84 12.71 -8.78
C GLY A 389 14.59 11.89 -9.07
N ALA A 390 14.76 10.63 -9.51
CA ALA A 390 13.64 9.76 -9.88
C ALA A 390 13.12 8.90 -8.71
N GLY A 391 13.74 8.97 -7.54
CA GLY A 391 13.34 8.21 -6.36
C GLY A 391 13.75 6.75 -6.41
N GLU A 392 12.92 5.89 -5.81
CA GLU A 392 13.13 4.43 -5.80
C GLU A 392 12.53 3.80 -7.06
N LEU A 393 13.43 3.45 -7.98
CA LEU A 393 13.14 2.73 -9.21
C LEU A 393 13.37 1.22 -9.00
N TYR A 394 12.46 0.39 -9.52
CA TYR A 394 12.49 -1.09 -9.41
C TYR A 394 12.60 -1.77 -10.78
N GLU A 395 12.86 -0.99 -11.82
CA GLU A 395 12.98 -1.38 -13.23
C GLU A 395 14.12 -2.38 -13.40
N VAL A 396 15.27 -2.17 -12.74
CA VAL A 396 16.41 -3.11 -12.78
C VAL A 396 16.01 -4.50 -12.26
N GLU A 397 15.32 -4.58 -11.12
CA GLU A 397 14.85 -5.86 -10.57
C GLU A 397 13.84 -6.53 -11.51
N THR A 398 12.98 -5.74 -12.16
CA THR A 398 11.98 -6.21 -13.11
C THR A 398 12.59 -6.74 -14.41
N ILE A 399 13.67 -6.11 -14.90
CA ILE A 399 14.41 -6.51 -16.09
C ILE A 399 15.24 -7.76 -15.81
N VAL A 400 15.98 -7.81 -14.70
CA VAL A 400 16.76 -9.00 -14.27
C VAL A 400 15.87 -10.23 -14.05
N ARG A 401 14.60 -10.05 -13.66
CA ARG A 401 13.62 -11.14 -13.54
C ARG A 401 13.14 -11.68 -14.89
N ARG A 402 13.10 -10.84 -15.93
CA ARG A 402 12.70 -11.22 -17.30
C ARG A 402 13.86 -11.75 -18.13
N HIS A 403 15.09 -11.35 -17.80
CA HIS A 403 16.35 -11.79 -18.40
C HIS A 403 17.25 -12.41 -17.31
N PRO A 404 17.02 -13.67 -16.88
CA PRO A 404 17.76 -14.32 -15.79
C PRO A 404 19.28 -14.40 -15.98
N GLU A 405 19.76 -14.25 -17.21
CA GLU A 405 21.17 -14.16 -17.60
C GLU A 405 21.85 -12.93 -16.97
N LEU A 406 21.09 -11.85 -16.70
CA LEU A 406 21.54 -10.70 -15.93
C LEU A 406 21.68 -11.01 -14.42
N ALA A 407 20.98 -12.02 -13.90
CA ALA A 407 21.17 -12.49 -12.53
C ALA A 407 22.36 -13.46 -12.43
N ASP A 408 22.60 -14.27 -13.46
CA ASP A 408 23.66 -15.27 -13.53
C ASP A 408 24.33 -15.30 -14.93
N PRO A 409 25.47 -14.58 -15.12
CA PRO A 409 26.16 -14.48 -16.40
C PRO A 409 26.69 -15.80 -16.99
N ALA A 410 26.64 -16.90 -16.23
CA ALA A 410 26.94 -18.24 -16.72
C ALA A 410 25.85 -18.81 -17.64
N LEU A 411 24.63 -18.25 -17.62
CA LEU A 411 23.52 -18.60 -18.51
C LEU A 411 23.69 -17.99 -19.92
N ALA A 412 24.92 -18.01 -20.46
CA ALA A 412 25.27 -17.46 -21.77
C ALA A 412 24.94 -15.96 -21.97
N LEU A 413 25.16 -15.12 -20.95
CA LEU A 413 24.97 -13.67 -21.06
C LEU A 413 25.87 -13.06 -22.16
N ASP A 414 25.21 -12.53 -23.20
CA ASP A 414 25.79 -11.96 -24.41
C ASP A 414 25.51 -10.44 -24.55
N GLU A 415 25.98 -9.84 -25.64
CA GLU A 415 25.78 -8.42 -25.92
C GLU A 415 24.32 -8.06 -26.26
N ARG A 416 23.56 -8.99 -26.85
CA ARG A 416 22.16 -8.76 -27.23
C ARG A 416 21.31 -8.55 -25.98
N ILE A 417 21.41 -9.45 -25.00
CA ILE A 417 20.67 -9.36 -23.72
C ILE A 417 21.08 -8.10 -22.94
N LEU A 418 22.36 -7.73 -22.95
CA LEU A 418 22.82 -6.48 -22.31
C LEU A 418 22.19 -5.24 -22.95
N ARG A 419 22.11 -5.18 -24.29
CA ARG A 419 21.51 -4.06 -25.01
C ARG A 419 19.98 -4.04 -24.88
N GLU A 420 19.32 -5.20 -24.91
CA GLU A 420 17.87 -5.31 -24.66
C GLU A 420 17.52 -4.81 -23.26
N GLY A 421 18.17 -5.34 -22.21
CA GLY A 421 17.94 -4.90 -20.84
C GLY A 421 18.25 -3.41 -20.60
N ALA A 422 19.30 -2.88 -21.23
CA ALA A 422 19.61 -1.45 -21.18
C ALA A 422 18.56 -0.59 -21.90
N ALA A 423 18.13 -0.98 -23.10
CA ALA A 423 17.11 -0.27 -23.88
C ALA A 423 15.76 -0.26 -23.14
N GLU A 424 15.36 -1.38 -22.54
CA GLU A 424 14.16 -1.47 -21.72
C GLU A 424 14.21 -0.55 -20.50
N TYR A 425 15.35 -0.51 -19.78
CA TYR A 425 15.53 0.39 -18.64
C TYR A 425 15.48 1.85 -19.06
N LEU A 426 16.21 2.23 -20.12
CA LEU A 426 16.24 3.60 -20.63
C LEU A 426 14.86 4.05 -21.16
N ALA A 427 14.11 3.15 -21.81
CA ALA A 427 12.75 3.42 -22.29
C ALA A 427 11.76 3.68 -21.13
N ALA A 428 11.92 3.01 -19.98
CA ALA A 428 11.12 3.26 -18.79
C ALA A 428 11.51 4.57 -18.08
N VAL A 429 12.81 4.85 -17.98
CA VAL A 429 13.33 5.91 -17.08
C VAL A 429 13.50 7.27 -17.78
N ARG A 430 13.90 7.32 -19.06
CA ARG A 430 14.07 8.60 -19.79
C ARG A 430 12.79 9.46 -19.86
N PRO A 431 11.58 8.90 -20.08
CA PRO A 431 10.35 9.69 -20.11
C PRO A 431 9.99 10.40 -18.80
N LEU A 432 10.57 9.98 -17.66
CA LEU A 432 10.35 10.64 -16.37
C LEU A 432 10.97 12.05 -16.32
N ALA A 433 11.99 12.32 -17.15
CA ALA A 433 12.73 13.57 -17.12
C ALA A 433 13.27 13.96 -18.52
N PRO A 434 12.41 14.25 -19.51
CA PRO A 434 12.78 14.44 -20.91
C PRO A 434 13.72 15.63 -21.18
N HIS A 435 13.86 16.54 -20.21
CA HIS A 435 14.74 17.71 -20.28
C HIS A 435 15.98 17.61 -19.38
N SER A 436 16.17 16.50 -18.67
CA SER A 436 17.31 16.30 -17.76
C SER A 436 18.38 15.40 -18.39
N GLU A 437 19.61 15.89 -18.42
CA GLU A 437 20.75 15.11 -18.92
C GLU A 437 21.13 13.96 -17.98
N ARG A 438 20.94 14.17 -16.68
CA ARG A 438 21.21 13.19 -15.64
C ARG A 438 19.94 12.78 -14.93
N ILE A 439 19.77 11.49 -14.71
CA ILE A 439 18.67 10.93 -13.93
C ILE A 439 19.28 10.10 -12.80
N VAL A 440 18.83 10.37 -11.58
CA VAL A 440 19.25 9.66 -10.38
C VAL A 440 18.24 8.57 -10.06
N ASP A 441 18.66 7.33 -10.21
CA ASP A 441 18.00 6.16 -9.64
C ASP A 441 18.51 6.01 -8.20
N LYS A 442 17.67 6.34 -7.22
CA LYS A 442 17.97 6.19 -5.79
C LYS A 442 17.24 4.94 -5.28
N CYS A 443 17.56 3.77 -5.79
CA CYS A 443 17.16 2.51 -5.14
C CYS A 443 18.28 1.94 -4.26
N PRO A 444 18.17 1.95 -2.92
CA PRO A 444 19.19 1.38 -2.03
C PRO A 444 19.52 -0.07 -2.38
N GLY A 445 18.50 -0.87 -2.69
CA GLY A 445 18.61 -2.29 -3.02
C GLY A 445 19.34 -2.62 -4.33
N ASN A 446 19.61 -1.64 -5.21
CA ASN A 446 20.34 -1.84 -6.45
C ASN A 446 21.78 -2.38 -6.25
N PHE A 447 22.33 -2.38 -5.02
CA PHE A 447 23.57 -3.10 -4.72
C PHE A 447 23.49 -4.61 -5.03
N LEU A 448 22.31 -5.23 -5.00
CA LEU A 448 22.10 -6.64 -5.37
C LEU A 448 22.32 -6.88 -6.87
N GLN A 449 22.05 -5.87 -7.70
CA GLN A 449 22.07 -5.93 -9.16
C GLN A 449 23.26 -5.18 -9.78
N LEU A 450 24.24 -4.78 -8.96
CA LEU A 450 25.33 -3.89 -9.38
C LEU A 450 26.14 -4.42 -10.58
N GLY A 451 26.32 -5.74 -10.69
CA GLY A 451 26.98 -6.36 -11.83
C GLY A 451 26.18 -6.19 -13.13
N ALA A 452 24.88 -6.48 -13.10
CA ALA A 452 23.98 -6.28 -14.22
C ALA A 452 23.93 -4.81 -14.65
N ILE A 453 23.81 -3.88 -13.70
CA ILE A 453 23.83 -2.42 -13.96
C ILE A 453 25.14 -2.02 -14.66
N ALA A 454 26.29 -2.46 -14.16
CA ALA A 454 27.59 -2.12 -14.72
C ALA A 454 27.84 -2.74 -16.11
N ALA A 455 27.19 -3.87 -16.43
CA ALA A 455 27.28 -4.52 -17.73
C ALA A 455 26.30 -3.91 -18.75
N MET A 456 25.06 -3.60 -18.35
CA MET A 456 24.04 -2.98 -19.19
C MET A 456 24.32 -1.50 -19.48
N LEU A 457 24.80 -0.74 -18.50
CA LEU A 457 25.00 0.71 -18.57
C LEU A 457 26.45 1.08 -18.19
N PRO A 458 27.47 0.66 -18.98
CA PRO A 458 28.90 0.86 -18.66
C PRO A 458 29.35 2.29 -18.36
N ASN A 459 28.60 3.31 -18.80
CA ASN A 459 28.92 4.73 -18.55
C ASN A 459 28.16 5.38 -17.38
N ALA A 460 27.20 4.66 -16.76
CA ALA A 460 26.48 5.12 -15.58
C ALA A 460 27.43 5.38 -14.40
N LYS A 461 27.01 6.26 -13.47
CA LYS A 461 27.77 6.58 -12.26
C LYS A 461 27.21 5.88 -11.05
N ILE A 462 28.09 5.33 -10.19
CA ILE A 462 27.68 4.61 -8.99
C ILE A 462 28.12 5.39 -7.75
N VAL A 463 27.14 5.79 -6.95
CA VAL A 463 27.35 6.49 -5.67
C VAL A 463 26.97 5.53 -4.55
N HIS A 464 27.97 5.02 -3.82
CA HIS A 464 27.76 4.12 -2.69
C HIS A 464 27.77 4.92 -1.38
N CYS A 465 26.59 4.99 -0.76
CA CYS A 465 26.39 5.69 0.51
C CYS A 465 26.74 4.77 1.70
N ILE A 466 27.89 5.01 2.34
CA ILE A 466 28.39 4.22 3.47
C ILE A 466 28.24 4.99 4.78
N ARG A 467 27.71 4.31 5.79
CA ARG A 467 27.49 4.83 7.16
C ARG A 467 27.88 3.75 8.17
N ASP A 468 28.21 4.14 9.41
CA ASP A 468 28.56 3.18 10.47
C ASP A 468 27.46 2.11 10.60
N ALA A 469 27.89 0.84 10.67
CA ALA A 469 26.96 -0.29 10.68
C ALA A 469 26.01 -0.24 11.88
N ARG A 470 26.45 0.28 13.04
CA ARG A 470 25.62 0.42 14.25
C ARG A 470 24.58 1.51 14.07
N ASP A 471 24.98 2.66 13.52
CA ASP A 471 24.06 3.76 13.22
C ASP A 471 22.99 3.35 12.20
N ASN A 472 23.37 2.60 11.16
CA ASN A 472 22.43 2.01 10.21
C ASN A 472 21.50 1.03 10.93
N CYS A 473 22.02 0.04 11.66
CA CYS A 473 21.20 -0.93 12.38
C CYS A 473 20.23 -0.25 13.36
N TRP A 474 20.68 0.75 14.12
CA TRP A 474 19.84 1.49 15.07
C TRP A 474 18.80 2.38 14.37
N SER A 475 19.14 2.98 13.22
CA SER A 475 18.16 3.73 12.43
C SER A 475 17.17 2.83 11.69
N ILE A 476 17.52 1.57 11.41
CA ILE A 476 16.64 0.56 10.82
C ILE A 476 15.70 -0.01 11.88
N PHE A 477 16.24 -0.43 13.03
CA PHE A 477 15.50 -1.06 14.14
C PHE A 477 14.39 -0.19 14.74
N ARG A 478 14.46 1.13 14.53
CA ARG A 478 13.46 2.12 14.96
C ARG A 478 12.41 2.46 13.91
N GLN A 479 12.32 1.71 12.81
CA GLN A 479 11.46 2.04 11.67
C GLN A 479 10.62 0.86 11.22
N THR A 480 9.32 1.09 11.03
CA THR A 480 8.42 0.19 10.32
C THR A 480 8.62 0.40 8.83
N PHE A 481 9.38 -0.48 8.18
CA PHE A 481 9.54 -0.45 6.72
C PHE A 481 8.30 -1.02 6.02
N ALA A 482 7.82 -0.32 4.99
CA ALA A 482 6.90 -0.90 4.03
C ALA A 482 7.63 -1.94 3.16
N GLY A 483 6.98 -3.07 2.87
CA GLY A 483 7.55 -4.16 2.09
C GLY A 483 8.45 -5.11 2.90
N ASP A 484 9.10 -6.03 2.17
CA ASP A 484 9.92 -7.09 2.75
C ASP A 484 11.38 -6.63 2.94
N GLN A 485 11.65 -6.03 4.10
CA GLN A 485 13.01 -5.73 4.58
C GLN A 485 13.31 -6.63 5.79
N PRO A 486 13.51 -7.95 5.58
CA PRO A 486 13.35 -8.95 6.63
C PRO A 486 14.42 -8.88 7.73
N PHE A 487 15.57 -8.29 7.42
CA PHE A 487 16.63 -8.03 8.38
C PHE A 487 16.29 -6.92 9.39
N ALA A 488 15.34 -6.03 9.07
CA ALA A 488 15.07 -4.82 9.85
C ALA A 488 14.54 -5.11 11.26
N ALA A 489 13.79 -6.21 11.42
CA ALA A 489 13.22 -6.67 12.67
C ALA A 489 14.24 -7.27 13.66
N THR A 490 15.56 -7.18 13.40
CA THR A 490 16.58 -7.85 14.22
C THR A 490 17.83 -7.02 14.49
N LEU A 491 18.38 -7.15 15.70
CA LEU A 491 19.69 -6.59 16.08
C LEU A 491 20.86 -7.55 15.81
N VAL A 492 20.71 -8.50 14.87
CA VAL A 492 21.76 -9.49 14.54
C VAL A 492 23.07 -8.82 14.09
N GLY A 493 22.99 -7.64 13.44
CA GLY A 493 24.15 -6.82 13.08
C GLY A 493 24.88 -6.19 14.27
N PHE A 494 24.20 -5.91 15.39
CA PHE A 494 24.75 -5.21 16.55
C PHE A 494 25.78 -6.05 17.32
N ARG A 495 25.58 -7.37 17.40
CA ARG A 495 26.45 -8.28 18.16
C ARG A 495 27.85 -8.52 17.57
N ARG A 496 28.14 -8.06 16.34
CA ARG A 496 29.43 -8.34 15.66
C ARG A 496 30.24 -7.10 15.23
N SER A 497 29.76 -5.88 15.49
CA SER A 497 30.66 -4.73 15.56
C SER A 497 31.47 -4.80 16.86
N ARG A 498 32.79 -5.00 16.78
CA ARG A 498 33.72 -5.18 17.93
C ARG A 498 33.93 -3.90 18.79
N VAL A 499 32.88 -3.21 19.21
CA VAL A 499 32.91 -2.22 20.32
C VAL A 499 31.56 -2.25 21.04
N ALA A 500 31.39 -3.22 21.94
CA ALA A 500 30.21 -3.34 22.81
C ALA A 500 30.60 -3.95 24.17
N ARG A 501 31.55 -3.33 24.88
CA ARG A 501 31.65 -3.43 26.34
C ARG A 501 30.87 -2.23 26.89
N GLY A 502 29.88 -2.46 27.75
CA GLY A 502 29.14 -1.38 28.43
C GLY A 502 27.61 -1.41 28.35
N LEU A 503 26.99 -2.38 27.67
CA LEU A 503 25.54 -2.64 27.80
C LEU A 503 25.33 -3.88 28.69
N PRO A 504 24.42 -3.83 29.69
CA PRO A 504 24.10 -5.00 30.51
C PRO A 504 23.52 -6.11 29.62
N ALA A 505 23.92 -7.35 29.89
CA ALA A 505 23.43 -8.48 29.13
C ALA A 505 21.93 -8.69 29.40
N VAL A 506 21.14 -8.80 28.32
CA VAL A 506 19.76 -9.30 28.40
C VAL A 506 19.81 -10.70 29.04
N PRO A 507 18.98 -11.00 30.07
CA PRO A 507 18.95 -12.32 30.69
C PRO A 507 18.72 -13.41 29.65
N ARG A 508 19.45 -14.52 29.79
CA ARG A 508 19.09 -15.77 29.11
C ARG A 508 17.99 -16.43 29.92
N ASP A 509 17.01 -17.02 29.24
CA ASP A 509 16.09 -17.96 29.90
C ASP A 509 16.91 -19.06 30.58
N GLY A 510 16.57 -19.32 31.83
CA GLY A 510 17.34 -20.16 32.72
C GLY A 510 16.89 -21.61 32.68
N SER A 511 17.68 -22.46 32.03
CA SER A 511 17.83 -23.87 32.43
C SER A 511 19.32 -24.16 32.65
N ASP A 512 19.84 -23.72 33.80
CA ASP A 512 20.61 -24.55 34.73
C ASP A 512 21.10 -23.75 35.94
N ARG A 513 21.29 -24.44 37.06
CA ARG A 513 21.53 -23.86 38.39
C ARG A 513 23.01 -23.81 38.78
N ALA A 514 23.27 -22.90 39.72
CA ALA A 514 24.16 -23.03 40.90
C ALA A 514 25.54 -22.35 40.89
N HIS A 515 25.79 -21.66 42.03
CA HIS A 515 27.05 -21.10 42.54
C HIS A 515 27.69 -19.94 41.72
N GLY A 516 28.23 -18.86 42.30
CA GLY A 516 28.27 -18.41 43.70
C GLY A 516 29.17 -17.16 43.85
N GLU A 517 28.92 -16.35 44.89
CA GLU A 517 29.83 -15.35 45.51
C GLU A 517 30.15 -13.99 44.84
N HIS A 518 30.61 -13.08 45.72
CA HIS A 518 30.69 -11.62 45.69
C HIS A 518 31.76 -10.99 44.79
N ALA A 519 31.56 -9.72 44.38
CA ALA A 519 32.50 -8.60 44.70
C ALA A 519 31.98 -7.21 44.25
N SER A 520 32.48 -6.15 44.91
CA SER A 520 32.12 -4.73 44.78
C SER A 520 33.06 -3.91 43.86
N GLY A 521 32.62 -2.74 43.36
CA GLY A 521 33.50 -1.75 42.70
C GLY A 521 32.79 -0.44 42.29
N GLN A 522 33.47 0.71 42.41
CA GLN A 522 32.88 2.06 42.34
C GLN A 522 33.13 2.86 41.03
N ALA A 523 32.31 3.90 40.89
CA ALA A 523 32.26 5.05 39.98
C ALA A 523 33.54 5.62 39.30
N ALA A 524 33.32 6.30 38.15
CA ALA A 524 34.01 7.56 37.75
C ALA A 524 33.23 8.30 36.64
N ALA A 525 33.30 9.65 36.60
CA ALA A 525 32.63 10.53 35.62
C ALA A 525 33.58 11.62 35.06
N VAL A 526 33.35 12.11 33.83
CA VAL A 526 34.15 13.18 33.15
C VAL A 526 33.23 14.02 32.21
N PRO A 527 33.44 15.35 31.99
CA PRO A 527 32.34 16.29 31.65
C PRO A 527 32.35 16.96 30.23
N HIS A 528 31.45 17.94 30.07
CA HIS A 528 31.04 18.72 28.88
C HIS A 528 32.12 19.49 28.07
N LEU A 529 31.80 19.76 26.79
CA LEU A 529 32.20 20.96 26.03
C LEU A 529 31.10 21.39 25.03
N GLY A 530 30.98 22.69 24.75
CA GLY A 530 30.06 23.25 23.75
C GLY A 530 30.53 24.58 23.14
N GLY A 531 29.91 25.00 22.03
CA GLY A 531 30.08 26.33 21.43
C GLY A 531 30.36 26.36 19.91
N GLY A 532 29.61 27.20 19.16
CA GLY A 532 30.00 27.65 17.81
C GLY A 532 28.98 27.51 16.66
N MET A 533 27.93 28.34 16.64
CA MET A 533 27.03 28.49 15.47
C MET A 533 27.11 29.91 14.87
N ALA A 534 27.99 30.13 13.89
CA ALA A 534 27.97 31.37 13.08
C ALA A 534 28.65 31.24 11.69
N THR A 535 29.69 30.41 11.56
CA THR A 535 30.56 30.37 10.36
C THR A 535 30.16 29.35 9.29
N THR A 536 29.08 28.58 9.50
CA THR A 536 28.68 27.44 8.66
C THR A 536 28.03 27.83 7.32
N ARG A 537 27.17 28.88 7.29
CA ARG A 537 26.40 29.24 6.07
C ARG A 537 27.27 29.68 4.88
N GLY A 538 28.34 30.43 5.13
CA GLY A 538 29.27 30.87 4.07
C GLY A 538 30.07 29.74 3.45
N ARG A 539 30.60 28.83 4.28
CA ARG A 539 31.40 27.68 3.84
C ARG A 539 30.57 26.65 3.06
N ALA A 540 29.31 26.41 3.45
CA ALA A 540 28.41 25.50 2.74
C ALA A 540 28.16 25.90 1.27
N ARG A 541 27.96 27.20 0.99
CA ARG A 541 27.69 27.68 -0.38
C ARG A 541 28.90 27.50 -1.32
N ALA A 542 30.12 27.72 -0.84
CA ALA A 542 31.34 27.49 -1.63
C ALA A 542 31.55 25.99 -1.92
N VAL A 543 31.33 25.14 -0.91
CA VAL A 543 31.43 23.67 -0.99
C VAL A 543 30.50 23.07 -2.06
N VAL A 544 29.23 23.46 -2.07
CA VAL A 544 28.24 22.98 -3.06
C VAL A 544 28.66 23.36 -4.49
N ARG A 545 29.24 24.56 -4.66
CA ARG A 545 29.69 25.06 -5.97
C ARG A 545 30.87 24.26 -6.54
N SER A 546 31.79 23.78 -5.69
CA SER A 546 32.92 22.96 -6.12
C SER A 546 32.55 21.48 -6.38
N ALA A 547 31.67 20.88 -5.57
CA ALA A 547 31.17 19.53 -5.82
C ALA A 547 30.39 19.45 -7.16
N ARG A 548 29.61 20.51 -7.46
CA ARG A 548 28.88 20.69 -8.72
C ARG A 548 29.78 20.66 -9.96
N ALA A 549 30.97 21.28 -9.93
CA ALA A 549 31.86 21.33 -11.09
C ALA A 549 32.46 19.94 -11.44
N ALA A 550 32.73 19.12 -10.42
CA ALA A 550 33.35 17.81 -10.57
C ALA A 550 32.42 16.79 -11.24
N LEU A 551 31.15 16.74 -10.83
CA LEU A 551 30.13 15.84 -11.40
C LEU A 551 29.74 16.19 -12.85
N ILE A 552 30.11 17.39 -13.32
CA ILE A 552 29.85 17.90 -14.68
C ILE A 552 31.13 17.86 -15.54
N GLY A 553 32.22 17.26 -15.05
CA GLY A 553 33.42 16.99 -15.84
C GLY A 553 34.34 18.19 -16.11
N ARG A 554 34.22 19.30 -15.35
CA ARG A 554 35.13 20.46 -15.48
C ARG A 554 36.11 20.55 -14.31
N GLY A 555 37.22 19.82 -14.40
CA GLY A 555 38.39 19.94 -13.52
C GLY A 555 39.12 18.61 -13.25
N PRO A 556 40.41 18.62 -12.88
CA PRO A 556 41.19 17.39 -12.65
C PRO A 556 40.65 16.59 -11.44
N PRO A 557 40.36 15.28 -11.60
CA PRO A 557 39.53 14.51 -10.66
C PRO A 557 40.14 14.38 -9.26
N GLN A 558 41.47 14.38 -9.14
CA GLN A 558 42.17 14.26 -7.86
C GLN A 558 41.94 15.46 -6.93
N ARG A 559 41.88 16.69 -7.45
CA ARG A 559 41.58 17.89 -6.65
C ARG A 559 40.11 17.95 -6.24
N ALA A 560 39.21 17.47 -7.09
CA ALA A 560 37.78 17.36 -6.79
C ALA A 560 37.49 16.38 -5.64
N ALA A 561 38.09 15.18 -5.66
CA ALA A 561 37.92 14.19 -4.60
C ALA A 561 38.44 14.69 -3.24
N GLN A 562 39.55 15.45 -3.23
CA GLN A 562 40.10 16.05 -2.01
C GLN A 562 39.17 17.13 -1.44
N ALA A 563 38.66 18.03 -2.29
CA ALA A 563 37.71 19.06 -1.89
C ALA A 563 36.38 18.49 -1.37
N PHE A 564 35.86 17.43 -2.02
CA PHE A 564 34.64 16.74 -1.59
C PHE A 564 34.81 16.03 -0.24
N LYS A 565 35.96 15.36 0.00
CA LYS A 565 36.29 14.76 1.31
C LYS A 565 36.36 15.82 2.42
N SER A 566 36.98 16.97 2.16
CA SER A 566 37.06 18.09 3.13
C SER A 566 35.72 18.78 3.37
N ALA A 567 34.86 18.84 2.35
CA ALA A 567 33.48 19.31 2.47
C ALA A 567 32.63 18.40 3.36
N LEU A 568 32.69 17.08 3.12
CA LEU A 568 31.94 16.09 3.88
C LEU A 568 32.37 16.10 5.35
N SER A 569 33.68 16.14 5.64
CA SER A 569 34.20 16.16 7.02
C SER A 569 33.89 17.47 7.77
N ALA A 570 33.76 18.60 7.07
CA ALA A 570 33.36 19.87 7.67
C ALA A 570 31.86 19.93 8.02
N SER A 571 31.00 19.25 7.25
CA SER A 571 29.55 19.14 7.53
C SER A 571 29.21 18.01 8.51
N LEU A 572 30.01 16.93 8.53
CA LEU A 572 29.79 15.75 9.36
C LEU A 572 30.85 15.63 10.45
N ARG A 573 30.68 16.36 11.56
CA ARG A 573 31.34 16.00 12.82
C ARG A 573 30.66 14.82 13.55
N SER A 574 30.19 13.83 12.79
CA SER A 574 30.02 12.43 13.19
C SER A 574 29.60 11.54 12.01
N ALA A 575 30.44 10.56 11.65
CA ALA A 575 30.05 9.25 11.12
C ALA A 575 29.27 9.11 9.76
N SER A 576 29.72 9.71 8.64
CA SER A 576 29.45 9.12 7.31
C SER A 576 30.59 9.35 6.31
N ARG A 577 30.81 8.41 5.38
CA ARG A 577 31.75 8.52 4.24
C ARG A 577 31.02 8.10 2.97
N CYS A 578 31.01 8.96 1.95
CA CYS A 578 30.48 8.59 0.63
C CYS A 578 31.63 8.20 -0.30
N GLU A 579 31.52 7.05 -0.97
CA GLU A 579 32.43 6.67 -2.05
C GLU A 579 31.71 6.83 -3.40
N ILE A 580 32.36 7.56 -4.32
CA ILE A 580 31.92 7.74 -5.70
C ILE A 580 32.92 6.97 -6.57
N ARG A 581 32.42 6.12 -7.47
CA ARG A 581 33.22 5.42 -8.49
C ARG A 581 32.69 5.74 -9.89
#